data_AF-X1BW38-F1
#
_entry.id   AF-X1BW38-F1
#
_cell.length_a   1.000
_cell.length_b   1.000
_cell.length_c   1.000
_cell.angle_alpha   90.00
_cell.angle_beta   90.00
_cell.angle_gamma   90.00
#
_symmetry.space_group_name_H-M   'P 1'
#
loop_
_entity.id
_entity.type
_entity.pdbx_description
1 polymer ?
#
loop_
_entity_poly.entity_id
_entity_poly.type
_entity_poly.pdbx_seq_one_letter_code
_entity_poly.pdbx_strand_id
1 'polypeptide(L)' 'PSKFPRTSLIANSIHIDNNWTEAKAVYDWCTGSGLYTDPYVIKDLVINGAGLETCILIENSAFYFRISIS' A
#
# COMPACT_ATOMS: atom_id res chain seq x y z
N PRO A 1 -4.05 23.68 -17.44
CA PRO A 1 -3.89 22.28 -16.95
C PRO A 1 -4.45 22.15 -15.53
N SER A 2 -5.65 21.59 -15.39
CA SER A 2 -6.28 21.37 -14.09
C SER A 2 -5.53 20.26 -13.34
N LYS A 3 -4.82 20.68 -12.30
CA LYS A 3 -4.22 19.80 -11.29
C LYS A 3 -5.37 19.21 -10.48
N PHE A 4 -5.90 18.06 -10.90
CA PHE A 4 -6.83 17.31 -10.07
C PHE A 4 -6.10 16.97 -8.76
N PRO A 5 -6.64 17.31 -7.57
CA PRO A 5 -6.08 16.82 -6.32
C PRO A 5 -6.16 15.29 -6.40
N ARG A 6 -5.04 14.60 -6.14
CA ARG A 6 -5.02 13.13 -6.12
C ARG A 6 -6.04 12.69 -5.08
N THR A 7 -7.21 12.22 -5.53
CA THR A 7 -8.18 11.63 -4.63
C THR A 7 -7.57 10.34 -4.13
N SER A 8 -7.10 10.34 -2.89
CA SER A 8 -6.61 9.15 -2.22
C SER A 8 -7.67 8.05 -2.31
N LEU A 9 -7.26 6.83 -2.65
CA LEU A 9 -8.17 5.68 -2.64
C LEU A 9 -8.57 5.39 -1.19
N ILE A 10 -9.86 5.12 -0.94
CA ILE A 10 -10.33 4.70 0.39
C ILE A 10 -10.23 3.17 0.46
N ALA A 11 -9.34 2.69 1.34
CA ALA A 11 -9.25 1.27 1.67
C ALA A 11 -9.87 1.01 3.05
N ASN A 12 -10.64 -0.09 3.17
CA ASN A 12 -11.14 -0.57 4.47
C ASN A 12 -10.00 -1.18 5.29
N SER A 13 -9.21 -2.06 4.65
CA SER A 13 -7.95 -2.59 5.17
C SER A 13 -7.04 -3.02 4.02
N ILE A 14 -5.74 -3.12 4.30
CA ILE A 14 -4.74 -3.72 3.43
C ILE A 14 -4.30 -5.04 4.08
N HIS A 15 -4.28 -6.10 3.29
CA HIS A 15 -3.70 -7.37 3.71
C HIS A 15 -2.72 -7.84 2.64
N ILE A 16 -1.46 -7.94 3.03
CA ILE A 16 -0.40 -8.55 2.23
C ILE A 16 0.06 -9.82 2.92
N ASP A 17 -0.16 -10.94 2.26
CA ASP A 17 0.32 -12.27 2.66
C ASP A 17 1.28 -12.78 1.57
N ASN A 18 2.50 -12.25 1.61
CA ASN A 18 3.55 -12.44 0.59
C ASN A 18 3.15 -12.18 -0.89
N ASN A 19 1.95 -11.65 -1.14
CA ASN A 19 1.34 -11.44 -2.47
C ASN A 19 1.59 -10.02 -3.02
N TRP A 20 2.80 -9.49 -2.79
CA TRP A 20 3.16 -8.13 -3.18
C TRP A 20 3.12 -7.92 -4.70
N THR A 21 3.49 -8.95 -5.47
CA THR A 21 3.52 -8.87 -6.93
C THR A 21 2.11 -8.69 -7.49
N GLU A 22 1.13 -9.42 -6.94
CA GLU A 22 -0.28 -9.25 -7.26
C GLU A 22 -0.78 -7.86 -6.82
N ALA A 23 -0.47 -7.45 -5.58
CA ALA A 23 -0.91 -6.16 -5.08
C ALA A 23 -0.41 -4.99 -5.95
N LYS A 24 0.86 -5.01 -6.35
CA LYS A 24 1.45 -4.02 -7.28
C LYS A 24 0.82 -4.06 -8.67
N ALA A 25 0.47 -5.24 -9.17
CA ALA A 25 -0.11 -5.39 -10.50
C ALA A 25 -1.57 -4.90 -10.57
N VAL A 26 -2.30 -5.00 -9.46
CA VAL A 26 -3.73 -4.68 -9.39
C VAL A 26 -4.00 -3.27 -8.89
N TYR A 27 -3.15 -2.73 -8.00
CA TYR A 27 -3.44 -1.50 -7.28
C TYR A 27 -2.37 -0.42 -7.43
N ASP A 28 -2.80 0.79 -7.80
CA ASP A 28 -1.92 1.95 -7.99
C ASP A 28 -1.25 2.46 -6.70
N TRP A 29 -1.79 2.10 -5.53
CA TRP A 29 -1.24 2.47 -4.23
C TRP A 29 0.03 1.69 -3.86
N CYS A 30 0.34 0.61 -4.59
CA CYS A 30 1.50 -0.24 -4.37
C CYS A 30 2.49 -0.12 -5.53
N THR A 31 3.74 0.25 -5.25
CA THR A 31 4.82 0.37 -6.25
C THR A 31 6.12 -0.24 -5.73
N GLY A 32 7.17 -0.32 -6.55
CA GLY A 32 8.49 -0.86 -6.18
C GLY A 32 8.67 -2.35 -6.50
N SER A 33 9.78 -2.94 -6.04
CA SER A 33 10.13 -4.35 -6.30
C SER A 33 10.38 -5.20 -5.05
N GLY A 34 10.43 -4.58 -3.88
CA GLY A 34 10.68 -5.28 -2.60
C GLY A 34 12.17 -5.48 -2.29
N LEU A 35 13.07 -4.94 -3.12
CA LEU A 35 14.50 -4.90 -2.85
C LEU A 35 14.82 -3.84 -1.80
N TYR A 36 15.92 -3.98 -1.07
CA TYR A 36 16.35 -2.95 -0.11
C TYR A 36 16.48 -1.55 -0.76
N THR A 37 17.01 -1.51 -1.99
CA THR A 37 17.19 -0.28 -2.78
C THR A 37 15.92 0.20 -3.47
N ASP A 38 14.92 -0.66 -3.59
CA ASP A 38 13.62 -0.37 -4.22
C ASP A 38 12.49 -1.13 -3.49
N PRO A 39 12.19 -0.74 -2.24
CA PRO A 39 11.23 -1.45 -1.41
C PRO A 39 9.82 -1.30 -1.98
N TYR A 40 8.92 -2.23 -1.64
CA TYR A 40 7.51 -1.99 -1.90
C TYR A 40 7.03 -0.73 -1.18
N VAL A 41 6.30 0.14 -1.88
CA VAL A 41 5.83 1.42 -1.35
C VAL A 41 4.31 1.43 -1.34
N ILE A 42 3.75 1.54 -0.14
CA ILE A 42 2.33 1.79 0.09
C ILE A 42 2.15 3.31 0.26
N LYS A 43 1.39 3.96 -0.63
CA LYS A 43 1.17 5.41 -0.61
C LYS A 43 -0.17 5.83 -1.25
N ASP A 44 -0.49 7.12 -1.14
CA ASP A 44 -1.67 7.75 -1.77
C ASP A 44 -3.02 7.10 -1.34
N LEU A 45 -3.09 6.60 -0.10
CA LEU A 45 -4.27 5.96 0.50
C LEU A 45 -4.83 6.74 1.68
N VAL A 46 -6.15 6.75 1.82
CA VAL A 46 -6.86 7.03 3.07
C VAL A 46 -7.39 5.70 3.57
N ILE A 47 -6.99 5.31 4.78
CA ILE A 47 -7.42 4.06 5.39
C ILE A 47 -8.43 4.40 6.49
N ASN A 48 -9.65 3.94 6.32
CA ASN A 48 -10.69 4.09 7.33
C ASN A 48 -10.82 2.78 8.11
N GLY A 49 -10.24 2.75 9.31
CA GLY A 49 -10.25 1.54 10.13
C GLY A 49 -11.63 1.11 10.61
N ALA A 50 -12.64 1.99 10.65
CA ALA A 50 -14.03 1.65 11.00
C ALA A 50 -14.22 0.69 12.21
N GLY A 51 -13.33 0.73 13.21
CA GLY A 51 -13.36 -0.14 14.39
C GLY A 51 -12.58 -1.46 14.27
N LEU A 52 -11.80 -1.66 13.21
CA LEU A 52 -10.91 -2.81 13.02
C LEU A 52 -9.70 -2.75 13.96
N GLU A 53 -9.28 -3.91 14.47
CA GLU A 53 -8.06 -4.04 15.27
C GLU A 53 -6.79 -3.77 14.45
N THR A 54 -6.80 -4.11 13.15
CA THR A 54 -5.66 -3.91 12.24
C THR A 54 -6.16 -3.46 10.88
N CYS A 55 -5.60 -2.35 10.39
CA CYS A 55 -5.96 -1.76 9.09
C CYS A 55 -4.93 -2.07 8.00
N ILE A 56 -3.71 -2.42 8.38
CA ILE A 56 -2.66 -2.89 7.48
C ILE A 56 -2.04 -4.12 8.14
N LEU A 57 -2.26 -5.29 7.56
CA LEU A 57 -1.60 -6.54 7.95
C LEU A 57 -0.62 -6.92 6.86
N ILE A 58 0.65 -7.04 7.22
CA ILE A 58 1.71 -7.54 6.34
C ILE A 58 2.33 -8.74 7.05
N GLU A 59 2.18 -9.91 6.47
CA GLU A 59 2.66 -11.16 7.03
C GLU A 59 3.29 -12.06 5.95
N ASN A 60 4.06 -13.05 6.42
CA ASN A 60 4.78 -14.02 5.58
C ASN A 60 5.70 -13.42 4.51
N SER A 61 6.11 -12.16 4.68
CA SER A 61 6.91 -11.41 3.72
C SER A 61 8.37 -11.32 4.14
N ALA A 62 9.28 -11.64 3.21
CA ALA A 62 10.72 -11.38 3.35
C ALA A 62 11.18 -10.12 2.59
N PHE A 63 10.27 -9.43 1.89
CA PHE A 63 10.59 -8.24 1.10
C PHE A 63 10.65 -6.98 1.95
N TYR A 64 11.47 -6.01 1.51
CA TYR A 64 11.50 -4.69 2.11
C TYR A 64 10.28 -3.89 1.69
N PHE A 65 9.70 -3.14 2.63
CA PHE A 65 8.57 -2.26 2.36
C PHE A 65 8.70 -0.94 3.13
N ARG A 66 7.99 0.08 2.66
CA ARG A 66 7.82 1.36 3.36
C ARG A 66 6.40 1.89 3.17
N ILE A 67 5.88 2.51 4.21
CA ILE A 67 4.62 3.25 4.17
C ILE A 67 4.96 4.73 4.06
N SER A 68 4.42 5.41 3.05
CA SER A 68 4.68 6.83 2.80
C SER A 68 3.39 7.62 2.92
N ILE A 69 3.39 8.58 3.85
CA ILE A 69 2.39 9.64 3.91
C ILE A 69 2.86 10.83 3.06
N SER A 70 1.94 11.51 2.39
CA SER A 70 2.19 12.70 1.56
C SER A 70 1.70 13.97 2.23
#